data_AF-A0A3D2F2B1-F1
#
_entry.id   AF-A0A3D2F2B1-F1
#
_cell.length_a   1.000
_cell.length_b   1.000
_cell.length_c   1.000
_cell.angle_alpha   90.00
_cell.angle_beta   90.00
_cell.angle_gamma   90.00
#
_symmetry.space_group_name_H-M   'P 1'
#
loop_
_entity.id
_entity.type
_entity.pdbx_description
1 polymer ?
#
loop_
_entity_poly.entity_id
_entity_poly.type
_entity_poly.pdbx_seq_one_letter_code
_entity_poly.pdbx_strand_id
1 'polypeptide(L)'
;MLDPQDSSLVRSGESLKISAKISSITRLSRVEFYFNNKPVIVFEPTADNFYSVFFMPSQVLMRNEIYIRAVEESGRVMELRKEFSGV
;
A
#
# COMPACT_ATOMS: atom_id res chain seq x y z
N MET A 1 -21.16 -20.37 -6.60
CA MET A 1 -19.94 -20.11 -7.41
C MET A 1 -20.09 -18.70 -7.92
N LEU A 2 -19.37 -17.74 -7.33
CA LEU A 2 -19.40 -16.33 -7.69
C LEU A 2 -18.02 -15.99 -8.23
N ASP A 3 -18.03 -15.65 -9.51
CA ASP A 3 -16.90 -15.22 -10.34
C ASP A 3 -16.02 -14.17 -9.64
N PRO A 4 -14.69 -14.17 -9.84
CA PRO A 4 -13.83 -13.17 -9.24
C PRO A 4 -14.14 -11.82 -9.90
N GLN A 5 -14.69 -10.85 -9.15
CA GLN A 5 -14.54 -9.45 -9.55
C GLN A 5 -13.09 -9.03 -9.30
N ASP A 6 -12.22 -9.53 -10.18
CA ASP A 6 -10.87 -9.06 -10.36
C ASP A 6 -10.94 -7.74 -11.13
N SER A 7 -11.48 -6.71 -10.50
CA SER A 7 -11.31 -5.36 -11.01
C SER A 7 -10.28 -4.68 -10.13
N SER A 8 -9.01 -4.91 -10.48
CA SER A 8 -7.85 -4.12 -10.08
C SER A 8 -7.96 -2.67 -10.60
N LEU A 9 -9.12 -2.05 -10.37
CA LEU A 9 -9.53 -0.75 -10.86
C LEU A 9 -9.51 0.26 -9.71
N VAL A 10 -8.89 1.40 -9.94
CA VAL A 10 -8.98 2.57 -9.07
C VAL A 10 -9.89 3.58 -9.75
N ARG A 11 -10.88 4.10 -9.02
CA ARG A 11 -11.87 5.06 -9.55
C ARG A 11 -11.64 6.43 -8.96
N SER A 12 -11.73 7.47 -9.80
CA SER A 12 -11.67 8.85 -9.31
C SER A 12 -12.85 9.17 -8.41
N GLY A 13 -12.58 9.76 -7.23
CA GLY A 13 -13.62 10.12 -6.25
C GLY A 13 -14.07 8.97 -5.34
N GLU A 14 -13.51 7.77 -5.49
CA GLU A 14 -13.76 6.64 -4.59
C GLU A 14 -12.61 6.44 -3.59
N SER A 15 -12.95 5.96 -2.40
CA SER A 15 -11.95 5.57 -1.41
C SER A 15 -11.28 4.26 -1.81
N LEU A 16 -9.95 4.23 -1.75
CA LEU A 16 -9.14 3.04 -1.94
C LEU A 16 -8.67 2.51 -0.58
N LYS A 17 -8.88 1.21 -0.34
CA LYS A 17 -8.30 0.49 0.80
C LYS A 17 -7.02 -0.20 0.38
N ILE A 18 -5.95 -0.01 1.15
CA ILE A 18 -4.72 -0.78 1.02
C ILE A 18 -4.46 -1.47 2.35
N SER A 19 -4.12 -2.75 2.30
CA SER A 19 -3.67 -3.50 3.47
C SER A 19 -2.43 -4.31 3.11
N ALA A 20 -1.50 -4.42 4.06
CA ALA A 20 -0.29 -5.23 3.91
C ALA A 20 0.06 -5.93 5.22
N LYS A 21 0.46 -7.20 5.11
CA LYS A 21 1.09 -7.94 6.19
C LYS A 21 2.57 -8.14 5.84
N ILE A 22 3.46 -7.64 6.70
CA ILE A 22 4.89 -7.61 6.42
C ILE A 22 5.59 -8.67 7.24
N SER A 23 6.15 -9.67 6.56
CA SER A 23 6.96 -10.70 7.19
C SER A 23 8.39 -10.20 7.33
N SER A 24 8.78 -9.83 8.56
CA SER A 24 10.13 -9.43 8.90
C SER A 24 10.71 -10.35 9.97
N ILE A 25 12.02 -10.61 9.89
CA ILE A 25 12.76 -11.37 10.91
C ILE A 25 13.15 -10.45 12.08
N THR A 26 13.26 -9.14 11.82
CA THR A 26 13.63 -8.12 12.81
C THR A 26 12.49 -7.10 12.99
N ARG A 27 12.59 -6.29 14.04
CA ARG A 27 11.59 -5.24 14.30
C ARG A 27 11.64 -4.18 13.19
N LEU A 28 10.46 -3.83 12.70
CA LEU A 28 10.30 -2.70 11.79
C LEU A 28 10.53 -1.40 12.56
N SER A 29 11.11 -0.39 11.92
CA SER A 29 11.22 0.97 12.45
C SER A 29 10.10 1.87 11.91
N ARG A 30 9.66 1.67 10.67
CA ARG A 30 8.49 2.32 10.08
C ARG A 30 8.02 1.64 8.80
N VAL A 31 6.78 1.91 8.42
CA VAL A 31 6.19 1.45 7.16
C VAL A 31 5.55 2.61 6.43
N GLU A 32 5.94 2.83 5.18
CA GLU A 32 5.53 3.97 4.36
C GLU A 32 4.68 3.46 3.19
N PHE A 33 3.48 4.01 3.01
CA PHE A 33 2.60 3.71 1.87
C PHE A 33 2.59 4.89 0.91
N TYR A 34 2.68 4.59 -0.39
CA TYR A 34 2.69 5.55 -1.47
C TYR A 34 1.67 5.16 -2.53
N PHE A 35 1.08 6.17 -3.18
CA PHE A 35 0.24 6.03 -4.35
C PHE A 35 0.75 6.97 -5.44
N ASN A 36 1.12 6.44 -6.61
CA ASN A 36 1.73 7.19 -7.71
C ASN A 36 2.92 8.05 -7.23
N ASN A 37 3.85 7.45 -6.47
CA ASN A 37 5.01 8.10 -5.84
C ASN A 37 4.69 9.24 -4.86
N LYS A 38 3.43 9.49 -4.52
CA LYS A 38 3.05 10.44 -3.47
C LYS A 38 2.84 9.72 -2.14
N PRO A 39 3.36 10.24 -1.02
CA PRO A 39 3.16 9.62 0.29
C PRO A 39 1.68 9.68 0.67
N VAL A 40 1.15 8.54 1.11
CA VAL A 40 -0.20 8.42 1.67
C VAL A 40 -0.14 8.51 3.18
N ILE A 41 0.69 7.66 3.80
CA ILE A 41 0.83 7.57 5.26
C ILE A 41 2.16 6.90 5.64
N VAL A 42 2.66 7.24 6.83
CA VAL A 42 3.73 6.53 7.50
C VAL A 42 3.18 5.94 8.80
N PHE A 43 3.35 4.64 8.98
CA PHE A 43 2.96 3.91 10.17
C PHE A 43 4.14 3.70 11.10
N GLU A 44 3.87 3.86 12.39
CA GLU A 44 4.68 3.28 13.45
C GLU A 44 4.54 1.74 13.44
N PRO A 45 5.59 1.00 13.82
CA PRO A 45 5.57 -0.46 13.84
C PRO A 45 4.48 -1.04 14.76
N THR A 46 3.79 -2.08 14.30
CA THR A 46 2.83 -2.85 15.12
C THR A 46 3.37 -4.23 15.49
N ALA A 47 2.82 -4.84 16.55
CA ALA A 47 3.24 -6.17 16.98
C ALA A 47 2.93 -7.29 15.96
N ASP A 48 1.87 -7.12 15.17
CA ASP A 48 1.40 -8.09 14.18
C ASP A 48 1.89 -7.80 12.75
N ASN A 49 2.60 -6.68 12.57
CA ASN A 49 3.06 -6.17 11.28
C ASN A 49 1.96 -6.12 10.20
N PHE A 50 0.72 -5.82 10.62
CA PHE A 50 -0.40 -5.62 9.73
C PHE A 50 -0.77 -4.14 9.68
N TYR A 51 -0.82 -3.60 8.47
CA TYR A 51 -1.04 -2.18 8.21
C TYR A 51 -2.20 -2.03 7.24
N SER A 52 -3.09 -1.08 7.50
CA SER A 52 -4.21 -0.78 6.61
C SER A 52 -4.54 0.69 6.60
N VAL A 53 -4.84 1.24 5.43
CA VAL A 53 -5.29 2.62 5.26
C VAL A 53 -6.44 2.68 4.26
N PHE A 54 -7.39 3.58 4.51
CA PHE A 54 -8.35 4.05 3.53
C PHE A 54 -8.01 5.49 3.19
N PHE A 55 -7.94 5.81 1.90
CA PHE A 55 -7.71 7.17 1.43
C PHE A 55 -8.43 7.40 0.10
N MET A 56 -8.71 8.66 -0.22
CA MET A 56 -9.27 9.03 -1.53
C MET A 56 -8.12 9.51 -2.42
N PRO A 57 -7.78 8.81 -3.51
CA PRO A 57 -6.74 9.25 -4.43
C PRO A 57 -7.10 10.61 -5.04
N SER A 58 -6.21 11.59 -4.91
CA SER A 58 -6.41 12.92 -5.50
C SER A 58 -6.23 12.95 -7.03
N GLN A 59 -5.57 11.93 -7.59
CA GLN A 59 -5.31 11.80 -9.01
C GLN A 59 -5.25 10.32 -9.39
N VAL A 60 -6.19 9.88 -10.21
CA VAL A 60 -6.23 8.53 -10.78
C VAL A 60 -5.76 8.61 -12.24
N LEU A 61 -4.73 7.85 -12.57
CA LEU A 61 -4.15 7.73 -13.90
C LEU A 61 -4.67 6.48 -14.60
N MET A 62 -4.46 6.33 -15.92
CA MET A 62 -4.77 5.07 -16.61
C MET A 62 -4.01 3.87 -16.01
N ARG A 63 -2.77 4.09 -15.54
CA ARG A 63 -1.96 3.12 -14.79
C ARG A 63 -1.49 3.77 -13.49
N ASN A 64 -1.88 3.19 -12.37
CA ASN A 64 -1.53 3.62 -11.03
C ASN A 64 -0.61 2.60 -10.37
N GLU A 65 0.18 3.06 -9.41
CA GLU A 65 1.06 2.21 -8.62
C GLU A 65 0.83 2.47 -7.13
N ILE A 66 0.68 1.39 -6.37
CA ILE A 66 0.90 1.39 -4.92
C ILE A 66 2.31 0.91 -4.67
N TYR A 67 3.04 1.66 -3.85
CA TYR A 67 4.37 1.29 -3.38
C TYR A 67 4.37 1.30 -1.85
N ILE A 68 4.86 0.22 -1.25
CA ILE A 68 4.98 0.06 0.19
C ILE A 68 6.45 -0.16 0.50
N ARG A 69 6.96 0.63 1.44
CA ARG A 69 8.35 0.57 1.89
C ARG A 69 8.37 0.30 3.39
N ALA A 70 8.93 -0.83 3.79
CA ALA A 70 9.16 -1.17 5.19
C ALA A 70 10.64 -1.05 5.51
N VAL A 71 10.95 -0.31 6.58
CA VAL A 71 12.31 -0.12 7.05
C VAL A 71 12.46 -0.89 8.36
N GLU A 72 13.50 -1.69 8.49
CA GLU A 72 13.87 -2.36 9.74
C GLU A 72 14.73 -1.45 10.63
N GLU A 73 14.80 -1.74 11.92
CA GLU A 73 15.73 -1.05 12.84
C GLU A 73 17.20 -1.25 12.43
N SER A 74 17.52 -2.34 11.72
CA SER A 74 18.84 -2.61 11.14
C SER A 74 19.22 -1.67 9.98
N GLY A 75 18.26 -0.90 9.47
CA GLY A 75 18.39 -0.11 8.25
C GLY A 75 18.06 -0.87 6.96
N ARG A 76 17.77 -2.19 7.03
CA ARG A 76 17.31 -2.96 5.87
C ARG A 76 15.97 -2.42 5.37
N VAL A 77 15.82 -2.32 4.05
CA VAL A 77 14.60 -1.84 3.40
C VAL A 77 13.98 -2.97 2.59
N MET A 78 12.68 -3.17 2.77
CA MET A 78 11.86 -4.08 1.98
C MET A 78 10.82 -3.27 1.21
N GLU A 79 10.58 -3.66 -0.04
CA GLU A 79 9.74 -2.92 -0.96
C GLU A 79 8.74 -3.84 -1.63
N LEU A 80 7.50 -3.36 -1.74
CA LEU A 80 6.44 -4.01 -2.51
C LEU A 80 5.81 -2.98 -3.44
N ARG A 81 5.63 -3.35 -4.70
CA ARG A 81 4.93 -2.54 -5.71
C ARG A 81 3.78 -3.34 -6.29
N LYS A 82 2.65 -2.68 -6.52
CA LYS A 82 1.51 -3.27 -7.22
C LYS A 82 0.87 -2.21 -8.11
N GLU A 83 0.59 -2.60 -9.34
CA GLU A 83 -0.02 -1.72 -10.32
C GLU A 83 -1.51 -1.99 -10.48
N PHE A 84 -2.25 -0.95 -10.84
CA PHE A 84 -3.70 -0.95 -10.99
C PHE A 84 -4.09 -0.12 -12.20
N SER A 85 -5.14 -0.53 -12.91
CA SER A 85 -5.70 0.32 -13.95
C SER A 85 -6.62 1.36 -13.32
N GLY A 86 -6.66 2.58 -13.85
CA GLY A 86 -7.62 3.60 -13.42
C GLY A 86 -8.75 3.77 -14.41
N VAL A 87 -9.93 4.13 -13.88
CA VAL A 87 -11.16 4.42 -14.63
C VAL A 87 -11.89 5.63 -14.08
#